data_AF-A0A8C5WU61-F1
#
_entry.id   AF-A0A8C5WU61-F1
#
_cell.length_a   1.000
_cell.length_b   1.000
_cell.length_c   1.000
_cell.angle_alpha   90.00
_cell.angle_beta   90.00
_cell.angle_gamma   90.00
#
_symmetry.space_group_name_H-M   'P 1'
#
loop_
_entity.id
_entity.type
_entity.pdbx_description
1 polymer ?
#
loop_
_entity_poly.entity_id
_entity_poly.type
_entity_poly.pdbx_seq_one_letter_code
_entity_poly.pdbx_strand_id
1 'polypeptide(L)'
;MFTLLLSNHGIHSISDPLLRDYWVYEGSLTVPPCSEGVTWILFRYPLTVSQVQIEEFRGLRNHIKGAELLEGCDGNLGDNFRPTQPLNDRVIKAAFQ
;
A
#
# COMPACT_ATOMS: atom_id res chain seq x y z
N MET A 1 1.05 -0.72 -3.78
CA MET A 1 1.02 -1.37 -2.46
C MET A 1 0.53 -0.33 -1.48
N PHE A 2 -0.73 -0.44 -1.05
CA PHE A 2 -1.42 0.56 -0.24
C PHE A 2 -0.74 0.71 1.13
N THR A 3 -0.11 1.85 1.40
CA THR A 3 0.14 2.26 2.77
C THR A 3 -1.14 2.93 3.26
N LEU A 4 -2.06 2.14 3.82
CA LEU A 4 -3.14 2.71 4.61
C LEU A 4 -2.52 3.22 5.91
N LEU A 5 -2.42 4.55 6.06
CA LEU A 5 -2.33 5.17 7.39
C LEU A 5 -3.67 4.94 8.07
N LEU A 6 -3.81 3.79 8.73
CA LEU A 6 -4.98 3.48 9.53
C LEU A 6 -4.89 4.31 10.80
N SER A 7 -5.88 5.18 10.97
CA SER A 7 -6.14 5.88 12.24
C SER A 7 -6.30 4.86 13.37
N ASN A 8 -6.06 5.32 14.60
CA ASN A 8 -5.79 4.57 15.83
C ASN A 8 -6.97 3.71 16.36
N HIS A 9 -7.84 3.18 15.50
CA HIS A 9 -8.96 2.30 15.84
C HIS A 9 -8.81 0.98 15.06
N GLY A 10 -8.35 -0.06 15.76
CA GLY A 10 -8.61 -1.45 15.37
C GLY A 10 -7.63 -2.13 14.41
N ILE A 11 -6.32 -1.94 14.55
CA ILE A 11 -5.32 -2.78 13.81
C ILE A 11 -5.60 -4.28 14.01
N HIS A 12 -6.15 -4.68 15.16
CA HIS A 12 -6.53 -6.05 15.46
C HIS A 12 -7.67 -6.61 14.61
N SER A 13 -8.58 -5.79 14.05
CA SER A 13 -9.67 -6.29 13.21
C SER A 13 -9.23 -6.64 11.79
N ILE A 14 -8.01 -6.25 11.42
CA ILE A 14 -7.48 -6.33 10.07
C ILE A 14 -6.59 -7.57 9.90
N SER A 15 -6.13 -8.17 11.00
CA SER A 15 -5.38 -9.43 10.96
C SER A 15 -6.23 -10.56 11.53
N ASP A 16 -6.80 -11.41 10.68
CA ASP A 16 -7.35 -12.69 11.13
C ASP A 16 -6.17 -13.57 11.62
N PRO A 17 -6.14 -13.98 12.89
CA PRO A 17 -5.07 -14.81 13.43
C PRO A 17 -4.86 -16.14 12.70
N LEU A 18 -5.88 -16.63 11.98
CA LEU A 18 -5.85 -17.89 11.23
C LEU A 18 -5.32 -17.72 9.80
N LEU A 19 -5.29 -16.48 9.26
CA LEU A 19 -4.89 -16.19 7.88
C LEU A 19 -3.50 -15.54 7.82
N ARG A 20 -2.51 -16.20 8.43
CA ARG A 20 -1.15 -15.68 8.58
C ARG A 20 -0.14 -16.21 7.55
N ASP A 21 -0.56 -16.91 6.51
CA ASP A 21 0.35 -17.23 5.40
C ASP A 21 0.88 -15.92 4.81
N TYR A 22 2.21 -15.79 4.72
CA TYR A 22 2.85 -14.61 4.14
C TYR A 22 4.10 -14.98 3.35
N TRP A 23 4.51 -14.05 2.48
CA TRP A 23 5.85 -14.00 1.93
C TRP A 23 6.67 -12.92 2.61
N VAL A 24 7.98 -13.13 2.73
CA VAL A 24 8.92 -12.16 3.29
C VAL A 24 10.12 -11.94 2.37
N TYR A 25 10.52 -10.69 2.18
CA TYR A 25 11.70 -10.30 1.41
C TYR A 25 12.26 -8.94 1.85
N GLU A 26 13.55 -8.72 1.59
CA GLU A 26 14.21 -7.42 1.81
C GLU A 26 13.96 -6.47 0.63
N GLY A 27 13.63 -5.22 0.94
CA GLY A 27 13.34 -4.22 -0.07
C GLY A 27 13.56 -2.80 0.40
N SER A 28 12.84 -1.89 -0.22
CA SER A 28 12.93 -0.46 0.03
C SER A 28 11.58 0.14 0.40
N LEU A 29 11.60 1.40 0.83
CA LEU A 29 10.42 2.24 0.81
C LEU A 29 9.89 2.36 -0.63
N THR A 30 8.56 2.36 -0.79
CA THR A 30 7.87 2.57 -2.08
C THR A 30 7.61 4.03 -2.38
N VAL A 31 7.96 4.92 -1.44
CA VAL A 31 7.89 6.38 -1.56
C VAL A 31 9.31 6.96 -1.38
N PRO A 32 9.60 8.12 -1.98
CA PRO A 32 10.86 8.83 -1.74
C PRO A 32 11.14 8.97 -0.22
N PRO A 33 12.39 8.80 0.23
CA PRO A 33 13.63 8.69 -0.55
C PRO A 33 13.94 7.28 -1.12
N CYS A 34 13.00 6.32 -1.06
CA CYS A 34 13.20 4.96 -1.57
C CYS A 34 14.35 4.19 -0.89
N SER A 35 14.67 4.51 0.37
CA SER A 35 15.72 3.85 1.13
C SER A 35 15.50 2.34 1.26
N GLU A 36 16.58 1.57 1.18
CA GLU A 36 16.61 0.12 1.39
C GLU A 36 16.62 -0.26 2.88
N GLY A 37 16.60 -1.56 3.18
CA GLY A 37 16.60 -2.11 4.54
C GLY A 37 15.21 -2.32 5.13
N VAL A 38 14.19 -2.37 4.28
CA VAL A 38 12.80 -2.65 4.68
C VAL A 38 12.52 -4.15 4.51
N THR A 39 12.28 -4.85 5.62
CA THR A 39 11.75 -6.21 5.59
C THR A 39 10.24 -6.15 5.29
N TRP A 40 9.85 -6.59 4.10
CA TRP A 40 8.44 -6.65 3.69
C TRP A 40 7.82 -7.97 4.10
N ILE A 41 6.65 -7.91 4.76
CA ILE A 41 5.79 -9.06 5.04
C ILE A 41 4.50 -8.88 4.24
N LEU A 42 4.27 -9.74 3.25
CA LEU A 42 3.10 -9.70 2.38
C LEU A 42 2.18 -10.88 2.69
N PHE A 43 1.04 -10.60 3.32
CA PHE A 43 0.03 -11.62 3.60
C PHE A 43 -0.59 -12.18 2.31
N ARG A 44 -0.84 -13.49 2.31
CA ARG A 44 -1.47 -14.23 1.22
C ARG A 44 -2.95 -13.92 1.06
N TYR A 45 -3.62 -13.65 2.18
CA TYR A 45 -5.06 -13.44 2.22
C TYR A 45 -5.39 -11.95 2.14
N PRO A 46 -6.17 -11.51 1.14
CA PRO A 46 -6.55 -10.12 0.99
C PRO A 46 -7.65 -9.73 1.96
N LEU A 47 -7.68 -8.44 2.27
CA LEU A 47 -8.83 -7.81 2.95
C LEU A 47 -9.89 -7.46 1.93
N THR A 48 -11.15 -7.57 2.34
CA THR A 48 -12.27 -7.09 1.55
C THR A 48 -12.67 -5.70 2.04
N VAL A 49 -13.04 -4.86 1.08
CA VAL A 49 -13.61 -3.53 1.31
C VAL A 49 -14.83 -3.40 0.43
N SER A 50 -15.84 -2.65 0.89
CA SER A 50 -17.03 -2.40 0.08
C SER A 50 -16.71 -1.46 -1.08
N GLN A 51 -17.53 -1.51 -2.12
CA GLN A 51 -17.42 -0.59 -3.26
C GLN A 51 -17.47 0.88 -2.81
N VAL A 52 -18.39 1.21 -1.91
CA VAL A 52 -18.53 2.56 -1.34
C VAL A 52 -17.24 3.01 -0.66
N GLN A 53 -16.59 2.13 0.12
CA GLN A 53 -15.33 2.47 0.77
C GLN A 53 -14.23 2.80 -0.25
N ILE A 54 -14.11 2.06 -1.35
CA ILE A 54 -13.12 2.36 -2.39
C ILE A 54 -13.44 3.66 -3.12
N GLU A 55 -14.71 3.97 -3.34
CA GLU A 55 -15.14 5.23 -3.97
C GLU A 55 -14.75 6.44 -3.12
N GLU A 56 -14.86 6.35 -1.78
CA GLU A 56 -14.36 7.39 -0.87
C GLU A 56 -12.85 7.65 -1.04
N PHE A 57 -12.04 6.59 -1.16
CA PHE A 57 -10.60 6.75 -1.43
C PHE A 57 -10.32 7.39 -2.80
N ARG A 58 -11.10 7.03 -3.83
CA ARG A 58 -10.96 7.59 -5.19
C ARG A 58 -11.38 9.06 -5.27
N GLY A 59 -12.13 9.56 -4.29
CA GLY A 59 -12.50 10.98 -4.18
C GLY A 59 -11.43 11.89 -3.56
N LEU A 60 -10.34 11.33 -3.03
CA LEU A 60 -9.29 12.10 -2.36
C LEU A 60 -8.54 13.02 -3.33
N ARG A 61 -8.01 14.13 -2.80
CA ARG A 61 -7.27 15.15 -3.55
C ARG A 61 -5.82 15.23 -3.09
N ASN A 62 -4.91 15.51 -4.03
CA ASN A 62 -3.47 15.61 -3.78
C ASN A 62 -2.99 17.05 -3.51
N HIS A 63 -3.91 17.99 -3.31
CA HIS A 63 -3.65 19.42 -3.15
C HIS A 63 -4.56 20.04 -2.08
N ILE A 64 -4.17 21.21 -1.58
CA ILE A 64 -4.99 21.98 -0.63
C ILE A 64 -6.23 22.57 -1.32
N LYS A 65 -7.33 22.69 -0.58
CA LYS A 65 -8.59 23.23 -1.11
C LYS A 65 -8.39 24.64 -1.68
N GLY A 66 -8.79 24.83 -2.95
CA GLY A 66 -8.71 26.11 -3.64
C GLY A 66 -7.35 26.42 -4.28
N ALA A 67 -6.40 25.48 -4.27
CA ALA A 67 -5.18 25.62 -5.05
C ALA A 67 -5.47 25.56 -6.56
N GLU A 68 -4.70 26.32 -7.34
CA GLU A 68 -4.65 26.17 -8.79
C GLU A 68 -3.98 24.85 -9.14
N LEU A 69 -4.56 24.13 -10.10
CA LEU A 69 -4.02 22.86 -10.56
C LEU A 69 -2.85 23.10 -11.53
N LEU A 70 -1.81 22.29 -11.40
CA LEU A 70 -0.72 22.26 -12.35
C LEU A 70 -1.21 21.68 -13.70
N GLU A 71 -0.61 22.14 -14.79
CA GLU A 71 -0.94 21.64 -16.13
C GLU A 71 -0.74 20.12 -16.21
N GLY A 72 -1.74 19.41 -16.75
CA GLY A 72 -1.72 17.95 -16.84
C GLY A 72 -2.08 17.20 -15.55
N CYS A 73 -2.41 17.89 -14.45
CA CYS A 73 -2.90 17.27 -13.23
C CYS A 73 -4.43 17.45 -13.09
N ASP A 74 -5.16 16.36 -12.81
CA ASP A 74 -6.61 16.39 -12.53
C ASP A 74 -6.94 16.70 -11.05
N GLY A 75 -5.91 16.82 -10.22
CA GLY A 75 -6.00 17.08 -8.79
C GLY A 75 -6.50 15.90 -7.95
N ASN A 76 -6.78 14.74 -8.57
CA ASN A 76 -7.20 13.54 -7.86
C ASN A 76 -5.99 12.81 -7.28
N LEU A 77 -6.17 12.21 -6.10
CA LEU A 77 -5.22 11.27 -5.53
C LEU A 77 -5.66 9.85 -5.93
N GLY A 78 -5.26 9.44 -7.12
CA GLY A 78 -5.48 8.10 -7.66
C GLY A 78 -4.17 7.46 -8.12
N ASP A 79 -4.20 6.16 -8.40
CA ASP A 79 -3.08 5.38 -8.96
C ASP A 79 -1.73 5.63 -8.26
N ASN A 80 -1.80 5.86 -6.95
CA ASN A 80 -0.70 6.27 -6.09
C ASN A 80 0.17 5.08 -5.67
N PHE A 81 0.58 4.26 -6.63
CA PHE A 81 1.44 3.12 -6.43
C PHE A 81 2.69 3.22 -7.30
N ARG A 82 3.84 2.87 -6.71
CA ARG A 82 5.09 2.71 -7.43
C ARG A 82 4.98 1.50 -8.39
N PRO A 83 5.48 1.58 -9.63
CA PRO A 83 5.61 0.42 -10.51
C PRO A 83 6.41 -0.70 -9.86
N THR A 84 6.14 -1.94 -10.26
CA THR A 84 6.95 -3.08 -9.82
C THR A 84 8.42 -2.85 -10.17
N GLN A 85 9.31 -3.28 -9.29
CA GLN A 85 10.75 -3.13 -9.47
C GLN A 85 11.36 -4.50 -9.78
N PRO A 86 12.51 -4.56 -10.47
CA PRO A 86 13.21 -5.81 -10.72
C PRO A 86 13.44 -6.62 -9.43
N LEU A 87 13.29 -7.94 -9.50
CA LEU A 87 13.55 -8.80 -8.35
C LEU A 87 15.05 -8.81 -8.00
N ASN A 88 15.92 -8.70 -9.01
CA ASN A 88 17.36 -8.94 -8.91
C ASN A 88 17.61 -10.32 -8.26
N ASP A 89 18.65 -10.44 -7.45
CA ASP A 89 19.04 -11.70 -6.80
C ASP A 89 18.33 -11.94 -5.45
N ARG A 90 17.25 -11.22 -5.18
CA ARG A 90 16.54 -11.32 -3.89
C ARG A 90 15.77 -12.63 -3.80
N VAL A 91 15.89 -13.29 -2.64
CA VAL A 91 15.12 -14.49 -2.31
C VAL A 91 13.84 -14.09 -1.59
N ILE A 92 12.71 -14.55 -2.11
CA ILE A 92 11.41 -14.43 -1.45
C ILE A 92 11.16 -15.74 -0.68
N LYS A 93 10.91 -15.63 0.64
CA LYS A 93 10.60 -16.79 1.48
C LYS A 93 9.11 -16.86 1.74
N ALA A 94 8.53 -18.05 1.72
CA ALA A 94 7.14 -18.30 2.10
C ALA A 94 7.07 -18.88 3.52
N ALA A 95 6.08 -18.46 4.30
CA ALA A 95 5.81 -18.98 5.65
C ALA A 95 4.66 -20.01 5.66
N PHE A 96 4.58 -20.83 4.62
CA PHE A 96 3.58 -21.89 4.42
C PHE A 96 4.16 -22.97 3.49
N GLN A 97 3.55 -24.15 3.47
CA GLN A 97 3.98 -25.31 2.68
C GLN A 97 3.04 -25.58 1.51
#